data_AF-A0A1G7QAW9-F1
#
_entry.id   AF-A0A1G7QAW9-F1
#
_cell.length_a   1.000
_cell.length_b   1.000
_cell.length_c   1.000
_cell.angle_alpha   90.00
_cell.angle_beta   90.00
_cell.angle_gamma   90.00
#
_symmetry.space_group_name_H-M   'P 1'
#
loop_
_entity.id
_entity.type
_entity.pdbx_description
1 polymer ?
#
loop_
_entity_poly.entity_id
_entity_poly.type
_entity_poly.pdbx_seq_one_letter_code
_entity_poly.pdbx_strand_id
1 'polypeptide(L)'
;MGAGSIALARAARGRGEGGPSRPVPDKTAPAPSGARRPRLLAGASGGGHWVELRRLRAAFEGFDVAYVSTFESYAEVVAGHRYYAVPDASRFSLKGFAPIFARALVVMVRERPAAFITTGSAPMLPFLLMARLFGVRTLWIDSIANAEHLSTSGRIAKRLAHRCLAQWPEVGAQEDIECWGRIV
;
A
#
# COMPACT_ATOMS: atom_id res chain seq x y z
N MET A 1 -25.74 -28.33 -63.26
CA MET A 1 -26.15 -28.27 -61.83
C MET A 1 -25.07 -27.49 -61.12
N GLY A 2 -25.18 -26.23 -60.71
CA GLY A 2 -26.30 -25.37 -60.32
C GLY A 2 -25.69 -24.50 -59.22
N ALA A 3 -25.18 -23.32 -59.60
CA ALA A 3 -25.73 -22.03 -59.20
C ALA A 3 -25.55 -21.70 -57.71
N GLY A 4 -24.96 -20.54 -57.40
CA GLY A 4 -25.00 -20.03 -56.03
C GLY A 4 -23.94 -19.01 -55.64
N SER A 5 -23.79 -17.93 -56.42
CA SER A 5 -23.25 -16.66 -55.90
C SER A 5 -24.15 -16.16 -54.77
N ILE A 6 -23.62 -15.96 -53.57
CA ILE A 6 -24.20 -15.03 -52.59
C ILE A 6 -23.05 -14.27 -51.91
N ALA A 7 -22.72 -13.13 -52.51
CA ALA A 7 -22.21 -11.99 -51.77
C ALA A 7 -23.27 -11.55 -50.75
N LEU A 8 -22.91 -11.49 -49.47
CA LEU A 8 -23.69 -10.79 -48.46
C LEU A 8 -22.84 -9.66 -47.88
N ALA A 9 -22.93 -8.50 -48.52
CA ALA A 9 -22.66 -7.24 -47.88
C ALA A 9 -23.80 -6.95 -46.89
N ARG A 10 -23.50 -6.68 -45.62
CA ARG A 10 -24.41 -5.89 -44.78
C ARG A 10 -23.70 -5.18 -43.62
N ALA A 11 -23.67 -3.87 -43.78
CA ALA A 11 -23.90 -2.81 -42.80
C ALA A 11 -22.91 -2.63 -41.63
N ALA A 12 -22.17 -1.53 -41.75
CA ALA A 12 -21.70 -0.73 -40.64
C ALA A 12 -22.82 -0.40 -39.63
N ARG A 13 -22.52 -0.57 -38.35
CA ARG A 13 -22.98 0.26 -37.23
C ARG A 13 -21.72 0.42 -36.35
N GLY A 14 -21.19 1.58 -36.03
CA GLY A 14 -21.89 2.82 -35.71
C GLY A 14 -22.10 2.89 -34.20
N ARG A 15 -21.12 3.53 -33.52
CA ARG A 15 -21.19 4.22 -32.23
C ARG A 15 -21.14 3.44 -30.91
N GLY A 16 -20.38 4.05 -30.02
CA GLY A 16 -20.22 3.81 -28.59
C GLY A 16 -18.91 4.49 -28.16
N GLU A 17 -18.67 5.74 -28.57
CA GLU A 17 -18.79 6.91 -27.68
C GLU A 17 -18.23 6.61 -26.30
N GLY A 18 -17.01 7.11 -26.07
CA GLY A 18 -16.37 7.11 -24.76
C GLY A 18 -17.34 7.63 -23.72
N GLY A 19 -17.66 6.77 -22.75
CA GLY A 19 -18.35 7.20 -21.54
C GLY A 19 -17.58 8.36 -20.91
N PRO A 20 -18.26 9.31 -20.25
CA PRO A 20 -17.62 10.48 -19.70
C PRO A 20 -16.46 10.04 -18.82
N SER A 21 -15.25 10.38 -19.25
CA SER A 21 -14.05 10.25 -18.43
C SER A 21 -14.35 10.93 -17.10
N ARG A 22 -14.40 10.13 -16.03
CA ARG A 22 -14.60 10.61 -14.67
C ARG A 22 -13.63 11.78 -14.48
N PRO A 23 -14.10 12.98 -14.11
CA PRO A 23 -13.20 14.12 -13.96
C PRO A 23 -12.11 13.73 -12.96
N VAL A 24 -10.85 13.85 -13.40
CA VAL A 24 -9.70 13.75 -12.51
C VAL A 24 -9.90 14.87 -11.48
N PRO A 25 -10.04 14.55 -10.18
CA PRO A 25 -10.32 15.56 -9.18
C PRO A 25 -9.23 16.63 -9.21
N ASP A 26 -9.66 17.88 -9.33
CA ASP A 26 -8.81 19.06 -9.28
C ASP A 26 -8.09 19.08 -7.92
N LYS A 27 -6.77 18.83 -7.95
CA LYS A 27 -5.90 18.80 -6.76
C LYS A 27 -5.74 20.18 -6.12
N THR A 28 -6.26 21.23 -6.75
CA THR A 28 -6.12 22.62 -6.34
C THR A 28 -7.34 23.12 -5.54
N ALA A 29 -8.43 22.36 -5.51
CA ALA A 29 -9.62 22.72 -4.74
C ALA A 29 -9.35 22.51 -3.23
N PRO A 30 -9.51 23.55 -2.38
CA PRO A 30 -9.40 23.38 -0.94
C PRO A 30 -10.48 22.41 -0.47
N ALA A 31 -10.06 21.40 0.31
CA ALA A 31 -10.97 20.41 0.86
C ALA A 31 -12.11 21.10 1.62
N PRO A 32 -13.39 20.66 1.45
CA PRO A 32 -14.52 21.27 2.14
C PRO A 32 -14.28 21.26 3.64
N SER A 33 -14.26 22.46 4.22
CA SER A 33 -14.02 22.73 5.63
C SER A 33 -15.16 22.16 6.47
N GLY A 34 -15.02 20.90 6.88
CA GLY A 34 -15.99 20.20 7.73
C GLY A 34 -15.83 18.67 7.76
N ALA A 35 -15.25 18.06 6.72
CA ALA A 35 -14.98 16.61 6.72
C ALA A 35 -13.67 16.30 7.47
N ARG A 36 -13.73 15.44 8.49
CA ARG A 36 -12.52 14.95 9.17
C ARG A 36 -11.68 14.16 8.16
N ARG A 37 -10.40 14.54 7.99
CA ARG A 37 -9.47 13.83 7.10
C ARG A 37 -9.41 12.34 7.47
N PRO A 38 -9.43 11.42 6.48
CA PRO A 38 -9.27 10.00 6.76
C PRO A 38 -7.90 9.73 7.39
N ARG A 39 -7.86 8.81 8.35
CA ARG A 39 -6.62 8.46 9.04
C ARG A 39 -5.81 7.44 8.25
N LEU A 40 -4.51 7.67 8.15
CA LEU A 40 -3.56 6.76 7.52
C LEU A 40 -2.54 6.32 8.56
N LEU A 41 -2.32 5.01 8.67
CA LEU A 41 -1.15 4.47 9.36
C LEU A 41 -0.08 4.14 8.33
N ALA A 42 1.09 4.76 8.45
CA ALA A 42 2.24 4.52 7.58
C ALA A 42 3.34 3.80 8.38
N GLY A 43 3.71 2.60 7.95
CA GLY A 43 4.65 1.75 8.67
C GLY A 43 5.90 1.42 7.88
N ALA A 44 7.05 1.40 8.53
CA ALA A 44 8.26 0.80 7.97
C ALA A 44 9.20 0.35 9.09
N SER A 45 10.06 -0.63 8.85
CA SER A 45 11.22 -0.82 9.73
C SER A 45 12.25 0.30 9.54
N GLY A 46 13.32 0.29 10.34
CA GLY A 46 14.44 1.21 10.23
C GLY A 46 15.17 1.21 8.88
N GLY A 47 16.08 2.17 8.72
CA GLY A 47 17.02 2.23 7.59
C GLY A 47 16.34 2.53 6.24
N GLY A 48 16.73 1.79 5.20
CA GLY A 48 16.24 2.02 3.83
C GLY A 48 14.72 1.98 3.68
N HIS A 49 14.03 1.10 4.42
CA HIS A 49 12.57 0.99 4.39
C HIS A 49 11.91 2.28 4.90
N TRP A 50 12.45 2.87 5.97
CA TRP A 50 11.98 4.14 6.51
C TRP A 50 12.23 5.31 5.54
N VAL A 51 13.42 5.37 4.93
CA VAL A 51 13.74 6.37 3.91
C VAL A 51 12.74 6.29 2.75
N GLU A 52 12.46 5.08 2.30
CA GLU A 52 11.51 4.78 1.23
C GLU A 52 10.08 5.20 1.59
N LEU A 53 9.59 4.85 2.78
CA LEU A 53 8.26 5.27 3.24
C LEU A 53 8.13 6.79 3.26
N ARG A 54 9.17 7.50 3.71
CA ARG A 54 9.16 8.97 3.79
C ARG A 54 9.18 9.66 2.43
N ARG A 55 9.67 9.01 1.38
CA ARG A 55 9.57 9.52 0.01
C ARG A 55 8.11 9.57 -0.48
N LEU A 56 7.24 8.73 0.08
CA LEU A 56 5.80 8.72 -0.21
C LEU A 56 4.99 9.83 0.48
N ARG A 57 5.61 10.70 1.29
CA ARG A 57 4.88 11.72 2.08
C ARG A 57 3.91 12.58 1.25
N ALA A 58 4.28 12.93 0.02
CA ALA A 58 3.44 13.73 -0.88
C ALA A 58 2.17 12.96 -1.29
N ALA A 59 2.25 11.63 -1.40
CA ALA A 59 1.07 10.79 -1.64
C ALA A 59 0.15 10.67 -0.42
N PHE A 60 0.59 11.12 0.76
CA PHE A 60 -0.20 11.11 1.99
C PHE A 60 -0.92 12.44 2.25
N GLU A 61 -0.77 13.42 1.36
CA GLU A 61 -1.50 14.68 1.44
C GLU A 61 -3.01 14.44 1.47
N GLY A 62 -3.70 15.14 2.38
CA GLY A 62 -5.13 14.94 2.62
C GLY A 62 -5.47 13.89 3.68
N PHE A 63 -4.51 13.08 4.14
CA PHE A 63 -4.69 12.16 5.27
C PHE A 63 -4.26 12.78 6.61
N ASP A 64 -4.87 12.29 7.70
CA ASP A 64 -4.36 12.46 9.06
C ASP A 64 -3.42 11.28 9.37
N VAL A 65 -2.11 11.51 9.23
CA VAL A 65 -1.10 10.45 9.20
C VAL A 65 -0.51 10.19 10.59
N ALA A 66 -0.46 8.91 10.97
CA ALA A 66 0.36 8.39 12.05
C ALA A 66 1.43 7.44 11.49
N TYR A 67 2.58 7.39 12.13
CA TYR A 67 3.72 6.56 11.73
C TYR A 67 4.02 5.46 12.74
N VAL A 68 4.50 4.33 12.25
CA VAL A 68 5.06 3.26 13.09
C VAL A 68 6.42 2.79 12.54
N SER A 69 7.43 2.73 13.40
CA SER A 69 8.75 2.20 13.02
C SER A 69 9.51 1.61 14.21
N THR A 70 10.76 1.20 14.00
CA THR A 70 11.55 0.43 14.98
C THR A 70 12.47 1.27 15.86
N PHE A 71 12.69 2.55 15.53
CA PHE A 71 13.59 3.43 16.27
C PHE A 71 12.84 4.62 16.87
N GLU A 72 12.94 4.82 18.18
CA GLU A 72 12.26 5.93 18.87
C GLU A 72 12.65 7.30 18.30
N SER A 73 13.92 7.47 17.91
CA SER A 73 14.47 8.72 17.36
C SER A 73 13.79 9.21 16.08
N TYR A 74 13.05 8.35 15.37
CA TYR A 74 12.30 8.77 14.20
C TYR A 74 11.06 9.61 14.53
N ALA A 75 10.61 9.64 15.78
CA ALA A 75 9.55 10.55 16.23
C ALA A 75 9.88 12.02 15.91
N GLU A 76 11.13 12.42 16.12
CA GLU A 76 11.61 13.78 15.84
C GLU A 76 11.65 14.08 14.34
N VAL A 77 11.92 13.05 13.53
CA VAL A 77 12.02 13.14 12.06
C VAL A 77 10.65 13.40 11.41
N VAL A 78 9.56 12.98 12.06
CA VAL A 78 8.18 13.24 11.65
C VAL A 78 7.45 14.12 12.68
N ALA A 79 8.16 15.08 13.27
CA ALA A 79 7.59 16.02 14.23
C ALA A 79 6.28 16.65 13.71
N GLY A 80 5.27 16.67 14.57
CA GLY A 80 3.90 17.08 14.21
C GLY A 80 2.98 15.92 13.81
N HIS A 81 3.50 14.70 13.68
CA HIS A 81 2.70 13.50 13.49
C HIS A 81 2.71 12.58 14.72
N ARG A 82 1.66 11.78 14.86
CA ARG A 82 1.64 10.70 15.86
C ARG A 82 2.63 9.63 15.44
N TYR A 83 3.41 9.12 16.39
CA TYR A 83 4.46 8.13 16.13
C TYR A 83 4.38 6.99 17.15
N TYR A 84 4.63 5.77 16.68
CA TYR A 84 4.67 4.57 17.50
C TYR A 84 5.94 3.77 17.24
N ALA A 85 6.80 3.65 18.24
CA ALA A 85 7.91 2.72 18.18
C ALA A 85 7.47 1.28 18.51
N VAL A 86 8.02 0.32 17.80
CA VAL A 86 7.92 -1.11 18.11
C VAL A 86 9.31 -1.75 18.15
N PRO A 87 9.50 -2.87 18.88
CA PRO A 87 10.74 -3.60 18.81
C PRO A 87 11.06 -4.01 17.37
N ASP A 88 12.34 -4.04 17.03
CA ASP A 88 12.76 -4.74 15.83
C ASP A 88 12.61 -6.24 16.04
N ALA A 89 12.08 -6.94 15.04
CA ALA A 89 11.93 -8.38 15.07
C ALA A 89 12.58 -8.95 13.82
N SER A 90 13.64 -9.73 14.04
CA SER A 90 14.20 -10.53 12.97
C SER A 90 13.27 -11.71 12.66
N ARG A 91 13.26 -12.11 11.39
CA ARG A 91 12.51 -13.26 10.86
C ARG A 91 12.77 -14.59 11.59
N PHE A 92 13.78 -14.66 12.46
CA PHE A 92 14.21 -15.87 13.17
C PHE A 92 13.67 -16.01 14.59
N SER A 93 12.94 -15.02 15.12
CA SER A 93 12.38 -15.08 16.48
C SER A 93 10.88 -14.83 16.48
N LEU A 94 10.09 -15.90 16.36
CA LEU A 94 8.62 -15.85 16.44
C LEU A 94 8.13 -15.23 17.77
N LYS A 95 8.85 -15.45 18.88
CA LYS A 95 8.56 -14.84 20.17
C LYS A 95 8.70 -13.31 20.15
N GLY A 96 9.58 -12.78 19.30
CA GLY A 96 9.77 -11.33 19.10
C GLY A 96 8.54 -10.63 18.50
N PHE A 97 7.61 -11.36 17.90
CA PHE A 97 6.40 -10.78 17.30
C PHE A 97 5.29 -10.52 18.33
N ALA A 98 5.26 -11.23 19.47
CA ALA A 98 4.23 -11.03 20.49
C ALA A 98 4.08 -9.57 20.98
N PRO A 99 5.16 -8.86 21.36
CA PRO A 99 5.05 -7.44 21.74
C PRO A 99 4.61 -6.56 20.57
N ILE A 100 4.98 -6.91 19.33
CA ILE A 100 4.58 -6.18 18.13
C ILE A 100 3.08 -6.37 17.87
N PHE A 101 2.54 -7.58 18.04
CA PHE A 101 1.10 -7.84 17.95
C PHE A 101 0.30 -7.05 18.97
N ALA A 102 0.76 -7.04 20.24
CA ALA A 102 0.10 -6.25 21.28
C ALA A 102 0.11 -4.74 20.94
N ARG A 103 1.24 -4.23 20.46
CA ARG A 103 1.35 -2.82 20.01
C ARG A 103 0.47 -2.53 18.80
N ALA A 104 0.47 -3.40 17.79
CA ALA A 104 -0.37 -3.27 16.61
C ALA A 104 -1.85 -3.22 16.98
N LEU A 105 -2.31 -4.11 17.89
CA LEU A 105 -3.69 -4.08 18.37
C LEU A 105 -4.04 -2.74 19.03
N VAL A 106 -3.19 -2.27 19.95
CA VAL A 106 -3.39 -0.98 20.64
C VAL A 106 -3.43 0.18 19.63
N VAL A 107 -2.52 0.21 18.67
CA VAL A 107 -2.47 1.25 17.63
C VAL A 107 -3.71 1.21 16.74
N MET A 108 -4.16 0.04 16.29
CA MET A 108 -5.37 -0.08 15.47
C MET A 108 -6.63 0.43 16.21
N VAL A 109 -6.78 0.09 17.49
CA VAL A 109 -7.92 0.54 18.31
C VAL A 109 -7.90 2.05 18.56
N ARG A 110 -6.72 2.61 18.79
CA ARG A 110 -6.53 4.06 19.07
C ARG A 110 -6.66 4.92 17.82
N GLU A 111 -5.95 4.55 16.76
CA GLU A 111 -5.91 5.33 15.53
C GLU A 111 -7.15 5.10 14.68
N ARG A 112 -7.71 3.88 14.66
CA ARG A 112 -8.80 3.49 13.75
C ARG A 112 -8.52 3.94 12.31
N PRO A 113 -7.37 3.55 11.74
CA PRO A 113 -6.96 4.03 10.42
C PRO A 113 -7.95 3.54 9.34
N ALA A 114 -8.19 4.36 8.33
CA ALA A 114 -8.93 3.95 7.13
C ALA A 114 -8.04 3.12 6.19
N ALA A 115 -6.72 3.37 6.22
CA ALA A 115 -5.73 2.64 5.44
C ALA A 115 -4.43 2.41 6.24
N PHE A 116 -3.76 1.30 5.95
CA PHE A 116 -2.41 1.00 6.41
C PHE A 116 -1.51 0.78 5.19
N ILE A 117 -0.46 1.59 5.06
CA ILE A 117 0.57 1.45 4.04
C ILE A 117 1.89 1.09 4.71
N THR A 118 2.66 0.20 4.08
CA THR A 118 4.00 -0.14 4.54
C THR A 118 4.94 -0.41 3.38
N THR A 119 6.20 0.00 3.52
CA THR A 119 7.29 -0.34 2.60
C THR A 119 8.03 -1.62 3.04
N GLY A 120 7.41 -2.44 3.89
CA GLY A 120 8.03 -3.56 4.60
C GLY A 120 8.74 -3.10 5.88
N SER A 121 9.43 -3.92 6.66
CA SER A 121 9.82 -5.33 6.52
C SER A 121 9.02 -6.22 7.48
N ALA A 122 9.61 -7.31 7.98
CA ALA A 122 8.96 -8.29 8.86
C ALA A 122 8.20 -7.70 10.06
N PRO A 123 8.70 -6.67 10.79
CA PRO A 123 7.97 -6.05 11.91
C PRO A 123 6.61 -5.45 11.52
N MET A 124 6.38 -5.19 10.23
CA MET A 124 5.12 -4.63 9.73
C MET A 124 4.06 -5.72 9.42
N LEU A 125 4.44 -7.01 9.44
CA LEU A 125 3.48 -8.11 9.22
C LEU A 125 2.39 -8.20 10.32
N PRO A 126 2.68 -8.04 11.62
CA PRO A 126 1.64 -7.93 12.65
C PRO A 126 0.67 -6.78 12.41
N PHE A 127 1.18 -5.61 12.02
CA PHE A 127 0.34 -4.46 11.70
C PHE A 127 -0.53 -4.74 10.47
N LEU A 128 0.02 -5.39 9.45
CA LEU A 128 -0.73 -5.80 8.27
C LEU A 128 -1.87 -6.75 8.64
N LEU A 129 -1.58 -7.77 9.45
CA LEU A 129 -2.60 -8.73 9.90
C LEU A 129 -3.68 -8.04 10.73
N MET A 130 -3.30 -7.22 11.71
CA MET A 130 -4.26 -6.48 12.55
C MET A 130 -5.11 -5.53 11.71
N ALA A 131 -4.52 -4.81 10.75
CA ALA A 131 -5.25 -3.95 9.83
C ALA A 131 -6.32 -4.75 9.06
N ARG A 132 -6.00 -5.96 8.58
CA ARG A 132 -6.97 -6.82 7.90
C ARG A 132 -8.13 -7.25 8.80
N LEU A 133 -7.85 -7.63 10.04
CA LEU A 133 -8.88 -8.03 11.01
C LEU A 133 -9.82 -6.87 11.37
N PHE A 134 -9.34 -5.63 11.33
CA PHE A 134 -10.12 -4.43 11.62
C PHE A 134 -10.81 -3.84 10.36
N GLY A 135 -10.76 -4.51 9.22
CA GLY A 135 -11.37 -4.03 7.97
C GLY A 135 -10.67 -2.83 7.33
N VAL A 136 -9.43 -2.53 7.74
CA VAL A 136 -8.61 -1.43 7.23
C VAL A 136 -8.09 -1.78 5.84
N ARG A 137 -8.09 -0.83 4.91
CA ARG A 137 -7.48 -1.04 3.58
C ARG A 137 -5.96 -1.18 3.73
N THR A 138 -5.35 -2.17 3.09
CA THR A 138 -3.92 -2.45 3.28
C THR A 138 -3.14 -2.45 1.98
N LEU A 139 -2.00 -1.78 2.00
CA LEU A 139 -1.05 -1.72 0.89
C LEU A 139 0.35 -2.09 1.41
N TRP A 140 0.88 -3.19 0.90
CA TRP A 140 2.29 -3.56 1.07
C TRP A 140 3.06 -3.16 -0.17
N ILE A 141 4.16 -2.43 0.01
CA ILE A 141 5.11 -2.10 -1.05
C ILE A 141 6.40 -2.82 -0.68
N ASP A 142 6.82 -3.80 -1.47
CA ASP A 142 8.07 -4.49 -1.18
C ASP A 142 9.26 -3.57 -1.47
N SER A 143 10.29 -3.64 -0.64
CA SER A 143 11.38 -2.67 -0.70
C SER A 143 12.10 -2.67 -2.04
N ILE A 144 12.54 -1.50 -2.50
CA ILE A 144 13.30 -1.31 -3.75
C ILE A 144 14.56 -2.17 -3.82
N ALA A 145 15.12 -2.58 -2.67
CA ALA A 145 16.28 -3.46 -2.61
C ALA A 145 16.02 -4.87 -3.17
N ASN A 146 14.77 -5.29 -3.28
CA ASN A 146 14.38 -6.62 -3.77
C ASN A 146 14.18 -6.61 -5.29
N ALA A 147 15.29 -6.50 -6.03
CA ALA A 147 15.28 -6.35 -7.49
C ALA A 147 15.04 -7.66 -8.27
N GLU A 148 15.30 -8.80 -7.65
CA GLU A 148 15.25 -10.10 -8.33
C GLU A 148 14.05 -10.94 -7.87
N HIS A 149 13.72 -10.88 -6.58
CA HIS A 149 12.67 -11.69 -5.96
C HIS A 149 11.97 -10.93 -4.87
N LEU A 150 10.67 -11.19 -4.69
CA LEU A 150 9.92 -10.65 -3.56
C LEU A 150 10.53 -11.09 -2.23
N SER A 151 10.61 -10.16 -1.28
CA SER A 151 11.15 -10.44 0.05
C SER A 151 10.38 -11.56 0.75
N THR A 152 11.02 -12.25 1.70
CA THR A 152 10.33 -13.30 2.48
C THR A 152 9.07 -12.75 3.16
N SER A 153 9.15 -11.53 3.69
CA SER A 153 8.00 -10.85 4.29
C SER A 153 6.99 -10.43 3.23
N GLY A 154 7.43 -9.98 2.06
CA GLY A 154 6.58 -9.66 0.92
C GLY A 154 5.76 -10.85 0.45
N ARG A 155 6.32 -12.07 0.42
CA ARG A 155 5.57 -13.30 0.08
C ARG A 155 4.46 -13.61 1.07
N ILE A 156 4.70 -13.35 2.36
CA ILE A 156 3.66 -13.47 3.40
C ILE A 156 2.63 -12.37 3.19
N ALA A 157 3.08 -11.13 2.99
CA ALA A 157 2.23 -9.97 2.78
C ALA A 157 1.34 -10.09 1.55
N LYS A 158 1.82 -10.71 0.46
CA LYS A 158 1.04 -11.00 -0.76
C LYS A 158 -0.25 -11.77 -0.44
N ARG A 159 -0.22 -12.67 0.55
CA ARG A 159 -1.39 -13.46 0.96
C ARG A 159 -2.33 -12.71 1.92
N LEU A 160 -1.83 -11.68 2.60
CA LEU A 160 -2.55 -10.97 3.65
C LEU A 160 -3.11 -9.63 3.18
N ALA A 161 -2.32 -8.86 2.43
CA ALA A 161 -2.64 -7.50 2.02
C ALA A 161 -3.77 -7.48 0.98
N HIS A 162 -4.53 -6.38 0.94
CA HIS A 162 -5.46 -6.16 -0.18
C HIS A 162 -4.70 -5.91 -1.47
N ARG A 163 -3.53 -5.28 -1.38
CA ARG A 163 -2.59 -5.03 -2.46
C ARG A 163 -1.16 -5.22 -1.97
N CYS A 164 -0.38 -5.95 -2.75
CA CYS A 164 1.05 -6.12 -2.59
C CYS A 164 1.70 -5.65 -3.89
N LEU A 165 2.67 -4.74 -3.79
CA LEU A 165 3.36 -4.17 -4.94
C LEU A 165 4.81 -4.61 -4.94
N ALA A 166 5.26 -5.08 -6.09
CA ALA A 166 6.68 -5.03 -6.43
C ALA A 166 7.02 -3.62 -6.91
N GLN A 167 8.31 -3.27 -6.84
CA GLN A 167 8.83 -2.05 -7.47
C GLN A 167 9.60 -2.33 -8.75
N TRP A 168 9.86 -3.60 -9.05
CA TRP A 168 10.48 -4.06 -10.28
C TRP A 168 9.44 -4.79 -11.12
N PRO A 169 9.20 -4.38 -12.38
CA PRO A 169 8.21 -5.03 -13.23
C PRO A 169 8.42 -6.53 -13.38
N GLU A 170 9.67 -6.97 -13.44
CA GLU A 170 10.07 -8.37 -13.58
C GLU A 170 9.67 -9.18 -12.35
N VAL A 171 9.88 -8.63 -11.15
CA VAL A 171 9.44 -9.24 -9.89
C VAL A 171 7.92 -9.26 -9.81
N GLY A 172 7.25 -8.18 -10.21
CA GLY A 172 5.79 -8.11 -10.28
C GLY A 172 5.21 -9.20 -11.18
N ALA A 173 5.78 -9.38 -12.37
CA ALA A 173 5.39 -10.42 -13.32
C ALA A 173 5.66 -11.83 -12.78
N GLN A 174 6.86 -12.08 -12.23
CA GLN A 174 7.22 -13.38 -11.66
C GLN A 174 6.30 -13.78 -10.51
N GLU A 175 5.92 -12.81 -9.68
CA GLU A 175 5.13 -13.04 -8.48
C GLU A 175 3.64 -12.77 -8.70
N ASP A 176 3.18 -12.51 -9.92
CA ASP A 176 1.78 -12.18 -10.22
C ASP A 176 1.19 -11.13 -9.24
N ILE A 177 1.90 -10.01 -9.11
CA ILE A 177 1.51 -8.84 -8.32
C ILE A 177 1.74 -7.55 -9.10
N GLU A 178 1.04 -6.49 -8.70
CA GLU A 178 1.10 -5.21 -9.39
C GLU A 178 2.47 -4.52 -9.19
N CYS A 179 2.89 -3.74 -10.19
CA CYS A 179 4.05 -2.86 -10.11
C CYS A 179 3.64 -1.47 -10.61
N TRP A 180 3.69 -0.47 -9.73
CA TRP A 180 3.24 0.91 -10.04
C TRP A 180 4.40 1.89 -10.27
N GLY A 181 5.64 1.41 -10.19
CA GLY A 181 6.84 2.22 -10.31
C GLY A 181 7.80 1.99 -9.13
N ARG A 182 8.78 2.88 -9.01
CA ARG A 182 9.89 2.80 -8.04
C ARG A 182 9.94 4.04 -7.17
N ILE A 183 10.28 3.85 -5.90
CA ILE A 183 10.44 4.90 -4.90
C ILE A 183 11.95 5.22 -4.77
N VAL A 184 12.42 6.18 -5.57
CA VAL A 184 13.84 6.60 -5.64
C VAL A 184 14.10 7.96 -5.01
#